data_AF-A0A380K0N6-F1
#
_entry.id   AF-A0A380K0N6-F1
#
_cell.length_a   1.000
_cell.length_b   1.000
_cell.length_c   1.000
_cell.angle_alpha   90.00
_cell.angle_beta   90.00
_cell.angle_gamma   90.00
#
_symmetry.space_group_name_H-M   'P 1'
#
loop_
_entity.id
_entity.type
_entity.pdbx_description
1 polymer ?
#
loop_
_entity_poly.entity_id
_entity_poly.type
_entity_poly.pdbx_seq_one_letter_code
_entity_poly.pdbx_strand_id
1 'polypeptide(L)'
;MSGAVAQYESEVVYHNMKDEFKKQGIIFTDTDTALQEYPDLFKKYFGKIVSNSEHKFAALNGAVWSGGTFIYVPKGVQCEIPVQTYFRIKGENAGQFERSLIIVDEGASIQYIEGCTAPNYTTNSLHAATVEIIVKRDASFRYTTI
;
A
#
# COMPACT_ATOMS: atom_id res chain seq x y z
N MET A 1 14.14 -24.82 -5.89
CA MET A 1 14.37 -24.26 -7.24
C MET A 1 13.00 -24.06 -7.87
N SER A 2 12.33 -22.95 -7.57
CA SER A 2 11.01 -22.62 -8.13
C SER A 2 11.08 -21.16 -8.57
N GLY A 3 10.94 -20.98 -9.89
CA GLY A 3 11.44 -19.85 -10.63
C GLY A 3 10.83 -18.51 -10.23
N ALA A 4 11.70 -17.52 -10.04
CA ALA A 4 11.36 -16.13 -10.24
C ALA A 4 11.06 -15.95 -11.73
N VAL A 5 9.78 -16.00 -12.09
CA VAL A 5 9.31 -15.52 -13.39
C VAL A 5 9.19 -14.01 -13.27
N ALA A 6 10.32 -13.33 -13.46
CA ALA A 6 10.29 -11.92 -13.84
C ALA A 6 9.67 -11.87 -15.25
N GLN A 7 8.38 -11.56 -15.35
CA GLN A 7 7.75 -11.35 -16.65
C GLN A 7 7.03 -10.01 -16.79
N TYR A 8 7.47 -9.38 -17.86
CA TYR A 8 7.15 -8.08 -18.41
C TYR A 8 5.81 -8.15 -19.18
N GLU A 9 4.72 -8.50 -18.49
CA GLU A 9 3.33 -8.49 -19.02
C GLU A 9 2.37 -7.72 -18.08
N SER A 10 2.90 -6.78 -17.30
CA SER A 10 2.19 -6.20 -16.15
C SER A 10 0.97 -5.35 -16.50
N GLU A 11 0.84 -4.77 -17.69
CA GLU A 11 -0.28 -3.84 -17.98
C GLU A 11 -1.64 -4.53 -18.06
N VAL A 12 -1.71 -5.68 -18.76
CA VAL A 12 -2.96 -6.44 -18.96
C VAL A 12 -3.39 -7.15 -17.68
N VAL A 13 -2.43 -7.74 -16.96
CA VAL A 13 -2.70 -8.40 -15.67
C VAL A 13 -3.14 -7.38 -14.63
N TYR A 14 -2.49 -6.21 -14.58
CA TYR A 14 -2.85 -5.15 -13.62
C TYR A 14 -4.20 -4.51 -13.93
N HIS A 15 -4.54 -4.30 -15.22
CA HIS A 15 -5.88 -3.83 -15.61
C HIS A 15 -6.96 -4.84 -15.23
N ASN A 16 -6.76 -6.12 -15.52
CA ASN A 16 -7.72 -7.17 -15.17
C ASN A 16 -7.92 -7.30 -13.65
N MET A 17 -6.85 -7.13 -12.85
CA MET A 17 -6.94 -7.14 -11.39
C MET A 17 -7.69 -5.92 -10.84
N LYS A 18 -7.47 -4.73 -11.40
CA LYS A 18 -8.20 -3.52 -11.01
C LYS A 18 -9.70 -3.67 -11.26
N ASP A 19 -10.09 -4.22 -12.40
CA ASP A 19 -11.50 -4.46 -12.70
C ASP A 19 -12.12 -5.50 -11.76
N GLU A 20 -11.39 -6.55 -11.42
CA GLU A 20 -11.89 -7.59 -10.50
C GLU A 20 -12.08 -7.04 -9.07
N PHE A 21 -11.12 -6.27 -8.57
CA PHE A 21 -11.25 -5.58 -7.29
C PHE A 21 -12.42 -4.59 -7.29
N LYS A 22 -12.59 -3.85 -8.39
CA LYS A 22 -13.71 -2.91 -8.54
C LYS A 22 -15.06 -3.63 -8.52
N LYS A 23 -15.19 -4.80 -9.15
CA LYS A 23 -16.43 -5.63 -9.08
C LYS A 23 -16.75 -6.08 -7.66
N GLN A 24 -15.73 -6.35 -6.85
CA GLN A 24 -15.89 -6.72 -5.44
C GLN A 24 -16.08 -5.51 -4.51
N GLY A 25 -16.04 -4.28 -5.06
CA GLY A 25 -16.11 -3.04 -4.29
C GLY A 25 -14.83 -2.69 -3.53
N ILE A 26 -13.74 -3.41 -3.78
CA ILE A 26 -12.43 -3.12 -3.20
C ILE A 26 -11.88 -1.85 -3.86
N ILE A 27 -11.47 -0.89 -3.04
CA ILE A 27 -10.75 0.29 -3.51
C ILE A 27 -9.27 -0.02 -3.43
N PHE A 28 -8.58 0.01 -4.57
CA PHE A 28 -7.14 -0.15 -4.67
C PHE A 28 -6.57 0.95 -5.57
N THR A 29 -5.91 1.92 -4.96
CA THR A 29 -5.33 3.09 -5.64
C THR A 29 -4.16 3.67 -4.83
N ASP A 30 -3.47 4.68 -5.33
CA ASP A 30 -2.44 5.39 -4.56
C ASP A 30 -3.07 6.35 -3.53
N THR A 31 -2.29 6.73 -2.50
CA THR A 31 -2.79 7.58 -1.42
C THR A 31 -3.15 9.00 -1.85
N ASP A 32 -2.52 9.54 -2.90
CA ASP A 32 -2.82 10.88 -3.42
C ASP A 32 -4.19 10.89 -4.12
N THR A 33 -4.46 9.88 -4.95
CA THR A 33 -5.77 9.64 -5.57
C THR A 33 -6.83 9.34 -4.51
N ALA A 34 -6.53 8.52 -3.50
CA ALA A 34 -7.49 8.18 -2.44
C ALA A 34 -7.91 9.41 -1.63
N LEU A 35 -6.98 10.32 -1.35
CA LEU A 35 -7.27 11.59 -0.67
C LEU A 35 -8.22 12.48 -1.48
N GLN A 36 -8.11 12.47 -2.81
CA GLN A 36 -8.95 13.26 -3.71
C GLN A 36 -10.33 12.64 -3.95
N GLU A 37 -10.39 11.34 -4.23
CA GLU A 37 -11.62 10.63 -4.60
C GLU A 37 -12.44 10.14 -3.39
N TYR A 38 -11.78 9.79 -2.29
CA TYR A 38 -12.41 9.24 -1.08
C TYR A 38 -12.02 10.02 0.19
N PRO A 39 -12.16 11.37 0.21
CA PRO A 39 -11.61 12.21 1.27
C PRO A 39 -12.18 11.88 2.66
N ASP A 40 -13.46 11.52 2.76
CA ASP A 40 -14.11 11.22 4.04
C ASP A 40 -13.58 9.91 4.64
N LEU A 41 -13.41 8.90 3.80
CA LEU A 41 -12.85 7.62 4.21
C LEU A 41 -11.37 7.76 4.56
N PHE A 42 -10.61 8.47 3.74
CA PHE A 42 -9.18 8.69 3.95
C PHE A 42 -8.92 9.45 5.26
N LYS A 43 -9.53 10.63 5.44
CA LYS A 43 -9.35 11.47 6.65
C LYS A 43 -9.81 10.80 7.94
N LYS A 44 -10.74 9.84 7.85
CA LYS A 44 -11.20 9.08 9.01
C LYS A 44 -10.09 8.23 9.64
N TYR A 45 -9.15 7.71 8.84
CA TYR A 45 -8.15 6.75 9.31
C TYR A 45 -6.69 7.21 9.15
N PHE A 46 -6.40 8.06 8.17
CA PHE A 46 -5.03 8.51 7.90
C PHE A 46 -4.45 9.29 9.08
N GLY A 47 -3.24 8.90 9.53
CA GLY A 47 -2.55 9.53 10.65
C GLY A 47 -3.19 9.27 12.02
N LYS A 48 -4.04 8.25 12.15
CA LYS A 48 -4.71 7.90 13.42
C LYS A 48 -3.98 6.82 14.20
N ILE A 49 -3.24 5.94 13.52
CA ILE A 49 -2.42 4.91 14.18
C ILE A 49 -1.02 5.48 14.41
N VAL A 50 -0.39 6.01 13.36
CA VAL A 50 0.96 6.57 13.43
C VAL A 50 0.88 8.08 13.44
N SER A 51 1.05 8.69 14.61
CA SER A 51 1.00 10.15 14.76
C SER A 51 2.28 10.80 14.25
N ASN A 52 2.17 11.99 13.67
CA ASN A 52 3.34 12.81 13.30
C ASN A 52 4.20 13.18 14.52
N SER A 53 3.67 13.10 15.75
CA SER A 53 4.40 13.39 16.98
C SER A 53 5.18 12.21 17.55
N GLU A 54 5.11 11.03 16.94
CA GLU A 54 5.61 9.79 17.54
C GLU A 54 7.14 9.71 17.52
N HIS A 55 7.77 10.00 16.38
CA HIS A 55 9.22 10.11 16.24
C HIS A 55 9.62 10.95 15.02
N LYS A 56 10.90 11.34 14.94
CA LYS A 56 11.42 12.22 13.87
C LYS A 56 11.11 11.72 12.44
N PHE A 57 11.13 10.41 12.22
CA PHE A 57 10.82 9.84 10.91
C PHE A 57 9.31 9.82 10.59
N ALA A 58 8.43 9.70 11.59
CA ALA A 58 6.99 9.81 11.40
C ALA A 58 6.60 11.27 11.12
N ALA A 59 7.23 12.21 11.84
CA ALA A 59 7.09 13.64 11.58
C ALA A 59 7.53 14.01 10.15
N LEU A 60 8.70 13.52 9.74
CA LEU A 60 9.23 13.72 8.40
C LEU A 60 8.32 13.10 7.34
N ASN A 61 7.99 11.81 7.47
CA ASN A 61 7.09 11.12 6.55
C ASN A 61 5.73 11.84 6.45
N GLY A 62 5.11 12.21 7.57
CA GLY A 62 3.84 12.94 7.56
C GLY A 62 3.91 14.35 6.94
N ALA A 63 5.08 14.97 6.88
CA ALA A 63 5.27 16.29 6.27
C ALA A 63 5.59 16.24 4.78
N VAL A 64 6.29 15.20 4.31
CA VAL A 64 6.81 15.11 2.94
C VAL A 64 6.44 13.81 2.22
N TRP A 65 5.38 13.11 2.66
CA TRP A 65 4.98 11.87 2.00
C TRP A 65 4.76 12.12 0.51
N SER A 66 5.11 11.12 -0.28
CA SER A 66 4.88 11.13 -1.72
C SER A 66 4.53 9.72 -2.13
N GLY A 67 3.28 9.51 -2.55
CA GLY A 67 2.76 8.20 -2.88
C GLY A 67 2.61 7.25 -1.68
N GLY A 68 2.39 5.98 -2.03
CA GLY A 68 1.97 4.92 -1.11
C GLY A 68 0.73 4.22 -1.64
N THR A 69 0.27 3.21 -0.91
CA THR A 69 -0.87 2.38 -1.32
C THR A 69 -2.08 2.64 -0.43
N PHE A 70 -3.24 2.88 -1.04
CA PHE A 70 -4.53 2.89 -0.37
C PHE A 70 -5.34 1.65 -0.74
N ILE A 71 -5.73 0.87 0.28
CA ILE A 71 -6.63 -0.28 0.12
C ILE A 71 -7.80 -0.14 1.08
N TYR A 72 -9.02 -0.23 0.57
CA TYR A 72 -10.21 -0.45 1.38
C TYR A 72 -10.94 -1.71 0.91
N VAL A 73 -11.18 -2.63 1.84
CA VAL A 73 -11.92 -3.87 1.60
C VAL A 73 -13.29 -3.76 2.29
N PRO A 74 -14.41 -3.79 1.55
CA PRO A 74 -15.74 -3.69 2.12
C PRO A 74 -16.11 -4.86 3.02
N LYS A 75 -17.11 -4.64 3.87
CA LYS A 75 -17.61 -5.63 4.83
C LYS A 75 -17.97 -6.95 4.15
N GLY A 76 -17.47 -8.05 4.71
CA GLY A 76 -17.74 -9.43 4.25
C GLY A 76 -17.05 -9.85 2.96
N VAL A 77 -16.28 -8.98 2.30
CA VAL A 77 -15.60 -9.31 1.04
C VAL A 77 -14.40 -10.24 1.31
N GLN A 78 -14.34 -11.35 0.58
CA GLN A 78 -13.25 -12.33 0.67
C GLN A 78 -12.42 -12.27 -0.62
N CYS A 79 -11.26 -11.63 -0.55
CA CYS A 79 -10.35 -11.48 -1.69
C CYS A 79 -9.33 -12.62 -1.71
N GLU A 80 -9.52 -13.59 -2.61
CA GLU A 80 -8.62 -14.75 -2.77
C GLU A 80 -7.33 -14.40 -3.52
N ILE A 81 -7.40 -13.39 -4.39
CA ILE A 81 -6.27 -12.94 -5.21
C ILE A 81 -5.40 -12.01 -4.36
N PRO A 82 -4.09 -12.28 -4.19
CA PRO A 82 -3.21 -11.37 -3.47
C PRO A 82 -3.00 -10.07 -4.26
N VAL A 83 -3.10 -8.94 -3.58
CA VAL A 83 -2.70 -7.64 -4.11
C VAL A 83 -1.18 -7.56 -4.07
N GLN A 84 -0.56 -7.33 -5.22
CA GLN A 84 0.89 -7.14 -5.30
C GLN A 84 1.21 -5.72 -5.74
N THR A 85 2.01 -5.00 -4.97
CA THR A 85 2.55 -3.70 -5.34
C THR A 85 4.06 -3.78 -5.39
N TYR A 86 4.63 -3.49 -6.56
CA TYR A 86 6.06 -3.30 -6.75
C TYR A 86 6.36 -1.82 -6.84
N PHE A 87 7.01 -1.28 -5.81
CA PHE A 87 7.53 0.07 -5.87
C PHE A 87 8.87 0.05 -6.61
N ARG A 88 8.91 0.68 -7.79
CA ARG A 88 10.15 0.82 -8.56
C ARG A 88 10.83 2.14 -8.19
N ILE A 89 11.91 2.06 -7.43
CA ILE A 89 12.73 3.21 -7.05
C ILE A 89 13.27 3.90 -8.31
N LYS A 90 12.92 5.17 -8.51
CA LYS A 90 13.49 6.04 -9.56
C LYS A 90 14.12 7.26 -8.88
N GLY A 91 15.42 7.21 -8.63
CA GLY A 91 16.20 8.38 -8.25
C GLY A 91 17.42 8.06 -7.39
N GLU A 92 18.62 8.38 -7.90
CA GLU A 92 19.81 8.51 -7.06
C GLU A 92 19.62 9.72 -6.10
N ASN A 93 20.00 9.59 -4.83
CA ASN A 93 19.92 10.63 -3.80
C ASN A 93 18.51 11.12 -3.38
N ALA A 94 17.42 10.39 -3.68
CA ALA A 94 16.08 10.75 -3.21
C ALA A 94 15.73 10.04 -1.89
N GLY A 95 15.22 10.78 -0.90
CA GLY A 95 14.56 10.17 0.27
C GLY A 95 13.19 9.65 -0.11
N GLN A 96 12.86 8.41 0.27
CA GLN A 96 11.59 7.77 -0.07
C GLN A 96 10.68 7.75 1.16
N PHE A 97 9.55 8.45 1.06
CA PHE A 97 8.60 8.67 2.14
C PHE A 97 7.21 8.18 1.71
N GLU A 98 7.08 6.87 1.55
CA GLU A 98 5.80 6.26 1.21
C GLU A 98 4.92 6.18 2.47
N ARG A 99 3.63 6.46 2.30
CA ARG A 99 2.66 6.28 3.37
C ARG A 99 1.47 5.50 2.86
N SER A 100 1.34 4.26 3.31
CA SER A 100 0.27 3.35 2.91
C SER A 100 -0.81 3.27 3.98
N LEU A 101 -2.06 3.19 3.55
CA LEU A 101 -3.24 3.06 4.40
C LEU A 101 -4.11 1.90 3.91
N ILE A 102 -4.22 0.85 4.72
CA ILE A 102 -5.03 -0.33 4.44
C ILE A 102 -6.14 -0.44 5.49
N ILE A 103 -7.38 -0.57 5.02
CA ILE A 103 -8.58 -0.71 5.86
C ILE A 103 -9.33 -1.96 5.41
N VAL A 104 -9.46 -2.92 6.32
CA VAL A 104 -10.20 -4.17 6.11
C VAL A 104 -11.44 -4.15 7.01
N ASP A 105 -12.62 -3.97 6.41
CA ASP A 105 -13.87 -3.85 7.15
C ASP A 105 -14.33 -5.20 7.73
N GLU A 106 -15.38 -5.18 8.55
CA GLU A 106 -15.80 -6.33 9.35
C GLU A 106 -15.99 -7.59 8.48
N GLY A 107 -15.50 -8.74 8.94
CA GLY A 107 -15.67 -10.01 8.23
C GLY A 107 -14.98 -10.08 6.86
N ALA A 108 -14.14 -9.11 6.49
CA ALA A 108 -13.47 -9.09 5.19
C ALA A 108 -12.07 -9.71 5.25
N SER A 109 -11.53 -10.15 4.11
CA SER A 109 -10.21 -10.77 4.02
C SER A 109 -9.46 -10.35 2.77
N ILE A 110 -8.18 -10.01 2.92
CA ILE A 110 -7.29 -9.75 1.78
C ILE A 110 -5.83 -10.08 2.13
N GLN A 111 -5.04 -10.36 1.10
CA GLN A 111 -3.59 -10.54 1.20
C GLN A 111 -2.90 -9.47 0.38
N TYR A 112 -1.88 -8.85 0.98
CA TYR A 112 -1.07 -7.80 0.36
C TYR A 112 0.40 -8.20 0.40
N ILE A 113 1.06 -8.08 -0.75
CA ILE A 113 2.47 -8.36 -0.94
C ILE A 113 3.12 -7.07 -1.44
N GLU A 114 4.01 -6.54 -0.62
CA GLU A 114 4.84 -5.39 -0.93
C GLU A 114 6.26 -5.88 -1.29
N GLY A 115 6.78 -5.42 -2.41
CA GLY A 115 8.17 -5.67 -2.80
C GLY A 115 8.92 -4.37 -3.02
N CYS A 116 10.13 -4.27 -2.47
CA CYS A 116 11.04 -3.16 -2.73
C CYS A 116 12.35 -3.70 -3.30
N THR A 117 12.67 -3.34 -4.55
CA THR A 117 13.98 -3.67 -5.16
C THR A 117 14.74 -2.40 -5.46
N ALA A 118 15.87 -2.22 -4.78
CA ALA A 118 16.82 -1.14 -5.06
C ALA A 118 17.99 -1.66 -5.92
N PRO A 119 18.36 -0.95 -6.99
CA PRO A 119 19.69 -1.12 -7.59
C PRO A 119 20.77 -0.86 -6.53
N ASN A 120 21.90 -1.57 -6.61
CA ASN A 120 23.06 -1.29 -5.75
C ASN A 120 23.62 0.10 -6.10
N TYR A 121 23.23 1.12 -5.33
CA TYR A 121 23.79 2.46 -5.42
C TYR A 121 24.98 2.61 -4.47
N THR A 122 25.95 3.45 -4.83
CA THR A 122 27.19 3.70 -4.07
C THR A 122 27.02 4.71 -2.93
N THR A 123 25.85 5.37 -2.81
CA THR A 123 25.53 6.37 -1.78
C THR A 123 24.44 5.88 -0.82
N ASN A 124 24.46 6.39 0.41
CA ASN A 124 23.43 6.09 1.41
C ASN A 124 22.09 6.76 1.03
N SER A 125 21.01 5.99 1.01
CA SER A 125 19.64 6.48 0.81
C SER A 125 18.79 6.23 2.06
N LEU A 126 17.82 7.11 2.33
CA LEU A 126 16.86 6.94 3.42
C LEU A 126 15.51 6.51 2.86
N HIS A 127 15.03 5.35 3.30
CA HIS A 127 13.66 4.89 3.10
C HIS A 127 12.96 4.92 4.45
N ALA A 128 11.95 5.77 4.58
CA ALA A 128 11.16 5.94 5.79
C ALA A 128 9.68 5.79 5.43
N ALA A 129 9.27 4.55 5.19
CA ALA A 129 7.87 4.21 4.95
C ALA A 129 7.05 4.18 6.24
N THR A 130 5.76 4.49 6.11
CA THR A 130 4.76 4.34 7.17
C THR A 130 3.60 3.54 6.60
N VAL A 131 3.18 2.49 7.31
CA VAL A 131 2.06 1.64 6.89
C VAL A 131 1.05 1.60 8.02
N GLU A 132 -0.16 2.10 7.77
CA GLU A 132 -1.27 2.06 8.71
C GLU A 132 -2.26 0.98 8.26
N ILE A 133 -2.45 -0.07 9.08
CA ILE A 133 -3.35 -1.19 8.79
C ILE A 133 -4.44 -1.26 9.85
N ILE A 134 -5.69 -1.14 9.41
CA ILE A 134 -6.87 -1.24 10.26
C ILE A 134 -7.61 -2.53 9.89
N VAL A 135 -7.63 -3.50 10.79
CA VAL A 135 -8.39 -4.76 10.63
C VAL A 135 -9.57 -4.73 11.60
N LYS A 136 -10.79 -4.72 11.08
CA LYS A 136 -12.00 -4.69 11.91
C LYS A 136 -12.40 -6.08 12.42
N ARG A 137 -13.46 -6.12 13.21
CA ARG A 137 -14.00 -7.33 13.82
C ARG A 137 -14.25 -8.44 12.79
N ASP A 138 -13.83 -9.66 13.11
CA ASP A 138 -13.96 -10.85 12.27
C ASP A 138 -13.24 -10.77 10.90
N ALA A 139 -12.42 -9.74 10.68
CA ALA A 139 -11.66 -9.56 9.46
C ALA A 139 -10.26 -10.17 9.55
N SER A 140 -9.65 -10.47 8.40
CA SER A 140 -8.31 -11.05 8.29
C SER A 140 -7.46 -10.28 7.29
N PHE A 141 -6.19 -10.08 7.61
CA PHE A 141 -5.24 -9.45 6.71
C PHE A 141 -3.91 -10.17 6.74
N ARG A 142 -3.34 -10.47 5.58
CA ARG A 142 -1.97 -10.97 5.46
C ARG A 142 -1.10 -9.94 4.78
N TYR A 143 -0.09 -9.48 5.50
CA TYR A 143 0.93 -8.57 4.98
C TYR A 143 2.23 -9.35 4.76
N THR A 144 2.73 -9.34 3.52
CA THR A 144 4.04 -9.90 3.16
C THR A 144 4.90 -8.78 2.61
N THR A 145 6.12 -8.64 3.11
CA THR A 145 7.12 -7.70 2.57
C THR A 145 8.35 -8.49 2.12
N ILE A 146 8.90 -8.13 0.96
CA ILE A 146 10.05 -8.79 0.30
C ILE A 146 11.11 -7.76 -0.05
#